data_AF-A0A1M5L2Z8-F1
#
_entry.id   AF-A0A1M5L2Z8-F1
#
_cell.length_a   1.000
_cell.length_b   1.000
_cell.length_c   1.000
_cell.angle_alpha   90.00
_cell.angle_beta   90.00
_cell.angle_gamma   90.00
#
_symmetry.space_group_name_H-M   'P 1'
#
loop_
_entity.id
_entity.type
_entity.pdbx_description
1 polymer ?
#
loop_
_entity_poly.entity_id
_entity_poly.type
_entity_poly.pdbx_seq_one_letter_code
_entity_poly.pdbx_strand_id
1 'polypeptide(L)'
;MIDLKRMFYVLAIFNFNFLFSQESNTISKEIITPKDSVNYYVNKLKSISKSIAFAKCKSMRVSYIYLDGSKLKIEEIEALRKKIISEYGNGISFAALANKYTMDNAKDGDLGWFDEGQMEKSFQDEILKHKKGSIFTVDIPANNWFYVVLKTFDDIEKTKITYILNEN
;
A
#
# COMPACT_ATOMS: atom_id res chain seq x y z
N MET A 1 -8.25 25.33 17.08
CA MET A 1 -8.10 25.45 15.62
C MET A 1 -7.61 24.09 15.13
N ILE A 2 -8.53 23.27 14.63
CA ILE A 2 -8.27 21.87 14.26
C ILE A 2 -7.54 21.89 12.91
N ASP A 3 -6.29 21.43 12.88
CA ASP A 3 -5.48 21.40 11.67
C ASP A 3 -5.93 20.25 10.77
N LEU A 4 -6.85 20.58 9.85
CA LEU A 4 -7.42 19.67 8.84
C LEU A 4 -6.38 19.14 7.82
N LYS A 5 -5.08 19.49 7.90
CA LYS A 5 -4.05 18.94 7.01
C LYS A 5 -3.58 17.53 7.35
N ARG A 6 -3.92 16.98 8.53
CA ARG A 6 -3.44 15.63 8.96
C ARG A 6 -4.44 14.50 8.75
N MET A 7 -5.63 14.78 8.22
CA MET A 7 -6.73 13.81 8.18
C MET A 7 -6.93 13.07 6.84
N PHE A 8 -5.99 13.16 5.89
CA PHE A 8 -6.17 12.60 4.54
C PHE A 8 -5.00 11.79 3.95
N TYR A 9 -3.89 11.57 4.66
CA TYR A 9 -2.66 11.12 3.99
C TYR A 9 -2.47 9.61 3.74
N VAL A 10 -3.46 8.76 4.06
CA VAL A 10 -3.49 7.35 3.60
C VAL A 10 -4.49 7.14 2.45
N LEU A 11 -5.29 8.16 2.09
CA LEU A 11 -6.23 8.10 0.96
C LEU A 11 -6.00 9.21 -0.10
N ALA A 12 -5.08 10.15 0.11
CA ALA A 12 -4.87 11.31 -0.78
C ALA A 12 -3.48 11.40 -1.45
N ILE A 13 -2.75 10.29 -1.61
CA ILE A 13 -1.68 10.20 -2.62
C ILE A 13 -2.22 9.57 -3.93
N PHE A 14 -3.52 9.31 -4.01
CA PHE A 14 -4.13 8.72 -5.20
C PHE A 14 -4.35 9.70 -6.38
N ASN A 15 -4.02 10.99 -6.24
CA ASN A 15 -4.16 11.98 -7.32
C ASN A 15 -3.17 13.15 -7.17
N PHE A 16 -1.86 12.92 -7.36
CA PHE A 16 -0.94 13.91 -7.96
C PHE A 16 0.48 13.34 -8.12
N ASN A 17 0.85 13.05 -9.37
CA ASN A 17 2.22 12.90 -9.88
C ASN A 17 3.06 11.70 -9.38
N PHE A 18 2.93 10.56 -10.07
CA PHE A 18 4.12 9.78 -10.43
C PHE A 18 4.46 10.04 -11.90
N LEU A 19 5.75 10.33 -12.13
CA LEU A 19 6.29 11.19 -13.17
C LEU A 19 6.35 10.59 -14.58
N PHE A 20 6.09 11.50 -15.54
CA PHE A 20 6.57 11.58 -16.92
C PHE A 20 7.71 10.66 -17.35
N SER A 21 7.41 9.80 -18.32
CA SER A 21 8.29 9.50 -19.44
C SER A 21 7.76 10.27 -20.65
N GLN A 22 8.68 10.85 -21.43
CA GLN A 22 8.45 11.80 -22.53
C GLN A 22 7.39 11.37 -23.56
N GLU A 23 6.67 12.38 -24.08
CA GLU A 23 5.90 12.38 -25.35
C GLU A 23 4.73 11.39 -25.51
N SER A 24 3.57 11.75 -24.97
CA SER A 24 2.32 11.90 -25.74
C SER A 24 1.20 12.38 -24.81
N ASN A 25 0.28 13.21 -25.32
CA ASN A 25 -0.95 13.64 -24.62
C ASN A 25 -1.95 12.48 -24.40
N THR A 26 -1.46 11.24 -24.28
CA THR A 26 -2.28 10.03 -24.27
C THR A 26 -2.53 9.60 -22.84
N ILE A 27 -3.73 9.91 -22.33
CA ILE A 27 -4.15 9.47 -20.99
C ILE A 27 -4.38 7.95 -21.05
N SER A 28 -3.47 7.18 -20.46
CA SER A 28 -3.68 5.76 -20.21
C SER A 28 -4.56 5.54 -18.98
N LYS A 29 -5.43 4.54 -19.05
CA LYS A 29 -6.34 4.13 -17.97
C LYS A 29 -5.99 2.73 -17.50
N GLU A 30 -6.32 2.42 -16.25
CA GLU A 30 -5.91 1.17 -15.61
C GLU A 30 -7.11 0.45 -14.96
N ILE A 31 -7.11 -0.89 -15.06
CA ILE A 31 -8.03 -1.80 -14.38
C ILE A 31 -7.21 -2.91 -13.75
N ILE A 32 -7.40 -3.15 -12.46
CA ILE A 32 -6.81 -4.31 -11.78
C ILE A 32 -7.93 -5.31 -11.51
N THR A 33 -7.76 -6.53 -11.99
CA THR A 33 -8.80 -7.56 -11.99
C THR A 33 -8.24 -8.93 -11.62
N PRO A 34 -9.04 -9.82 -10.99
CA PRO A 34 -8.74 -11.23 -10.96
C PRO A 34 -8.50 -11.77 -12.37
N LYS A 35 -7.65 -12.80 -12.47
CA LYS A 35 -7.25 -13.41 -13.75
C LYS A 35 -8.44 -13.87 -14.60
N ASP A 36 -9.46 -14.45 -13.96
CA ASP A 36 -10.61 -15.04 -14.67
C ASP A 36 -11.54 -13.98 -15.27
N SER A 37 -11.46 -12.75 -14.78
CA SER A 37 -12.27 -11.61 -15.27
C SER A 37 -11.56 -10.82 -16.38
N VAL A 38 -10.31 -11.15 -16.74
CA VAL A 38 -9.55 -10.42 -17.77
C VAL A 38 -10.29 -10.38 -19.11
N ASN A 39 -10.80 -11.51 -19.58
CA ASN A 39 -11.50 -11.59 -20.88
C ASN A 39 -12.76 -10.72 -20.92
N TYR A 40 -13.48 -10.62 -19.80
CA TYR A 40 -14.65 -9.74 -19.70
C TYR A 40 -14.27 -8.28 -19.95
N TYR A 41 -13.21 -7.79 -19.28
CA TYR A 41 -12.75 -6.42 -19.48
C TYR A 41 -12.17 -6.19 -20.87
N VAL A 42 -11.37 -7.12 -21.40
CA VAL A 42 -10.81 -7.03 -22.76
C VAL A 42 -11.93 -6.92 -23.80
N ASN A 43 -12.97 -7.74 -23.71
CA ASN A 43 -14.10 -7.68 -24.64
C ASN A 43 -14.82 -6.34 -24.59
N LYS A 44 -15.00 -5.76 -23.40
CA LYS A 44 -15.62 -4.44 -23.22
C LYS A 44 -14.75 -3.30 -23.75
N LEU A 45 -13.43 -3.44 -23.66
CA LEU A 45 -12.47 -2.41 -24.08
C LEU A 45 -12.19 -2.44 -25.59
N LYS A 46 -12.31 -3.62 -26.22
CA LYS A 46 -11.89 -3.87 -27.61
C LYS A 46 -12.36 -2.83 -28.63
N SER A 47 -13.58 -2.31 -28.52
CA SER A 47 -14.12 -1.32 -29.47
C SER A 47 -13.82 0.13 -29.12
N ILE A 48 -13.38 0.41 -27.89
CA ILE A 48 -13.17 1.78 -27.37
C ILE A 48 -11.70 2.11 -27.12
N SER A 49 -10.82 1.11 -27.15
CA SER A 49 -9.40 1.27 -26.88
C SER A 49 -8.54 1.16 -28.15
N LYS A 50 -7.62 2.11 -28.30
CA LYS A 50 -6.56 2.12 -29.32
C LYS A 50 -5.50 1.05 -29.03
N SER A 51 -5.21 0.81 -27.76
CA SER A 51 -4.28 -0.21 -27.30
C SER A 51 -4.68 -0.77 -25.94
N ILE A 52 -4.30 -2.02 -25.69
CA ILE A 52 -4.47 -2.74 -24.42
C ILE A 52 -3.15 -3.45 -24.11
N ALA A 53 -2.65 -3.26 -22.91
CA ALA A 53 -1.46 -3.91 -22.37
C ALA A 53 -1.81 -4.63 -21.06
N PHE A 54 -1.03 -5.65 -20.72
CA PHE A 54 -1.25 -6.48 -19.53
C PHE A 54 0.04 -6.56 -18.72
N ALA A 55 -0.09 -6.46 -17.41
CA ALA A 55 0.97 -6.74 -16.46
C ALA A 55 0.42 -7.64 -15.35
N LYS A 56 1.27 -8.53 -14.83
CA LYS A 56 0.97 -9.21 -13.56
C LYS A 56 1.15 -8.20 -12.43
N CYS A 57 0.29 -8.29 -11.44
CA CYS A 57 0.41 -7.55 -10.19
C CYS A 57 -0.21 -8.36 -9.06
N LYS A 58 0.08 -7.98 -7.83
CA LYS A 58 -0.50 -8.61 -6.66
C LYS A 58 -1.43 -7.67 -5.91
N SER A 59 -2.37 -8.27 -5.20
CA SER A 59 -3.12 -7.65 -4.11
C SER A 59 -2.58 -8.17 -2.79
N MET A 60 -2.40 -7.28 -1.83
CA MET A 60 -1.83 -7.56 -0.53
C MET A 60 -2.76 -7.03 0.56
N ARG A 61 -2.72 -7.66 1.73
CA ARG A 61 -3.33 -7.14 2.95
C ARG A 61 -2.37 -7.34 4.10
N VAL A 62 -2.17 -6.27 4.85
CA VAL A 62 -1.27 -6.23 6.01
C VAL A 62 -1.97 -5.47 7.14
N SER A 63 -1.48 -5.72 8.35
CA SER A 63 -1.69 -4.78 9.45
C SER A 63 -0.40 -4.01 9.70
N TYR A 64 -0.50 -2.76 10.15
CA TYR A 64 0.65 -1.92 10.45
C TYR A 64 0.47 -1.13 11.76
N ILE A 65 1.59 -0.70 12.31
CA ILE A 65 1.70 0.28 13.40
C ILE A 65 2.68 1.34 12.91
N TYR A 66 2.21 2.58 12.84
CA TYR A 66 3.00 3.71 12.37
C TYR A 66 3.66 4.46 13.53
N LEU A 67 4.95 4.76 13.40
CA LEU A 67 5.75 5.56 14.32
C LEU A 67 6.31 6.78 13.57
N ASP A 68 6.04 7.96 14.10
CA ASP A 68 6.32 9.25 13.47
C ASP A 68 7.71 9.76 13.87
N GLY A 69 8.68 9.63 12.97
CA GLY A 69 10.06 10.09 13.20
C GLY A 69 10.23 11.61 13.21
N SER A 70 9.18 12.38 12.89
CA SER A 70 9.19 13.83 13.14
C SER A 70 8.95 14.18 14.61
N LYS A 71 8.46 13.22 15.41
CA LYS A 71 8.12 13.37 16.83
C LYS A 71 9.01 12.56 17.78
N LEU A 72 9.53 11.44 17.31
CA LEU A 72 10.37 10.53 18.09
C LEU A 72 11.77 10.45 17.49
N LYS A 73 12.78 10.30 18.34
CA LYS A 73 14.14 9.99 17.90
C LYS A 73 14.22 8.54 17.41
N ILE A 74 15.20 8.26 16.55
CA ILE A 74 15.37 6.91 16.00
C ILE A 74 15.59 5.86 17.09
N GLU A 75 16.27 6.19 18.18
CA GLU A 75 16.49 5.28 19.30
C GLU A 75 15.19 4.92 20.01
N GLU A 76 14.26 5.88 20.13
CA GLU A 76 12.93 5.68 20.73
C GLU A 76 12.05 4.82 19.83
N ILE A 77 12.11 5.05 18.51
CA ILE A 77 11.40 4.25 17.51
C ILE A 77 11.87 2.79 17.56
N GLU A 78 13.18 2.55 17.59
CA GLU A 78 13.74 1.21 17.68
C GLU A 78 13.39 0.52 19.00
N ALA A 79 13.37 1.25 20.11
CA ALA A 79 12.90 0.72 21.40
C ALA A 79 11.42 0.32 21.34
N LEU A 80 10.56 1.15 20.74
CA LEU A 80 9.14 0.86 20.56
C LEU A 80 8.92 -0.36 19.65
N ARG A 81 9.64 -0.46 18.53
CA ARG A 81 9.56 -1.61 17.61
C ARG A 81 9.90 -2.92 18.30
N LYS A 82 11.02 -2.96 19.03
CA LYS A 82 11.41 -4.13 19.83
C LYS A 82 10.34 -4.50 20.85
N LYS A 83 9.76 -3.50 21.51
CA LYS A 83 8.67 -3.71 22.48
C LYS A 83 7.42 -4.28 21.81
N ILE A 84 6.98 -3.71 20.70
CA ILE A 84 5.80 -4.17 19.94
C ILE A 84 5.98 -5.63 19.49
N ILE A 85 7.14 -5.95 18.88
CA ILE A 85 7.43 -7.30 18.38
C ILE A 85 7.47 -8.31 19.54
N SER A 86 8.06 -7.93 20.69
CA SER A 86 8.07 -8.75 21.90
C SER A 86 6.68 -8.97 22.48
N GLU A 87 5.87 -7.90 22.62
CA GLU A 87 4.48 -8.00 23.09
C GLU A 87 3.63 -8.88 22.17
N TYR A 88 3.82 -8.79 20.85
CA TYR A 88 3.17 -9.68 19.88
C TYR A 88 3.61 -11.15 20.04
N GLY A 89 4.92 -11.39 20.19
CA GLY A 89 5.47 -12.73 20.44
C GLY A 89 4.98 -13.37 21.74
N ASN A 90 4.58 -12.55 22.72
CA ASN A 90 3.95 -12.98 23.98
C ASN A 90 2.43 -13.21 23.87
N GLY A 91 1.85 -13.12 22.66
CA GLY A 91 0.45 -13.45 22.40
C GLY A 91 -0.52 -12.28 22.44
N ILE A 92 -0.07 -11.03 22.60
CA ILE A 92 -0.94 -9.86 22.45
C ILE A 92 -1.31 -9.71 20.97
N SER A 93 -2.59 -9.52 20.68
CA SER A 93 -3.04 -9.38 19.29
C SER A 93 -2.45 -8.12 18.65
N PHE A 94 -2.14 -8.20 17.35
CA PHE A 94 -1.59 -7.07 16.61
C PHE A 94 -2.54 -5.87 16.61
N ALA A 95 -3.86 -6.09 16.56
CA ALA A 95 -4.87 -5.04 16.65
C ALA A 95 -4.81 -4.28 17.98
N ALA A 96 -4.65 -4.99 19.11
CA ALA A 96 -4.50 -4.35 20.41
C ALA A 96 -3.22 -3.51 20.49
N LEU A 97 -2.12 -4.01 19.90
CA LEU A 97 -0.87 -3.26 19.80
C LEU A 97 -1.01 -2.03 18.90
N ALA A 98 -1.69 -2.15 17.76
CA ALA A 98 -1.94 -1.04 16.86
C ALA A 98 -2.75 0.06 17.54
N ASN A 99 -3.84 -0.29 18.23
CA ASN A 99 -4.65 0.65 19.01
C ASN A 99 -3.86 1.36 20.13
N LYS A 100 -2.81 0.72 20.65
CA LYS A 100 -1.97 1.26 21.73
C LYS A 100 -0.82 2.13 21.22
N TYR A 101 -0.23 1.78 20.09
CA TYR A 101 1.07 2.32 19.68
C TYR A 101 1.08 3.11 18.38
N THR A 102 0.08 2.93 17.50
CA THR A 102 0.10 3.65 16.24
C THR A 102 -0.05 5.15 16.48
N MET A 103 0.73 5.95 15.75
CA MET A 103 0.77 7.41 15.88
C MET A 103 -0.10 8.12 14.83
N ASP A 104 -0.86 7.35 14.05
CA ASP A 104 -1.90 7.80 13.13
C ASP A 104 -3.30 7.39 13.64
N ASN A 105 -4.33 7.55 12.80
CA ASN A 105 -5.71 7.22 13.16
C ASN A 105 -6.13 5.81 12.75
N ALA A 106 -5.17 4.92 12.44
CA ALA A 106 -5.48 3.56 12.01
C ALA A 106 -6.04 2.73 13.17
N LYS A 107 -7.34 2.42 13.11
CA LYS A 107 -7.97 1.52 14.08
C LYS A 107 -7.60 0.09 13.77
N ASP A 108 -7.20 -0.66 14.80
CA ASP A 108 -6.82 -2.08 14.73
C ASP A 108 -5.66 -2.40 13.77
N GLY A 109 -5.06 -1.39 13.15
CA GLY A 109 -3.91 -1.48 12.25
C GLY A 109 -4.17 -2.15 10.91
N ASP A 110 -5.37 -2.66 10.60
CA ASP A 110 -5.66 -3.34 9.34
C ASP A 110 -5.80 -2.35 8.17
N LEU A 111 -4.92 -2.48 7.18
CA LEU A 111 -4.89 -1.62 5.99
C LEU A 111 -5.93 -2.03 4.93
N GLY A 112 -6.52 -3.23 5.07
CA GLY A 112 -7.38 -3.80 4.04
C GLY A 112 -6.59 -4.28 2.82
N TRP A 113 -7.32 -4.68 1.78
CA TRP A 113 -6.71 -5.11 0.52
C TRP A 113 -6.30 -3.90 -0.31
N PHE A 114 -5.06 -3.91 -0.78
CA PHE A 114 -4.52 -2.93 -1.72
C PHE A 114 -3.73 -3.64 -2.81
N ASP A 115 -3.74 -3.07 -4.01
CA ASP A 115 -3.04 -3.60 -5.16
C ASP A 115 -1.65 -2.95 -5.31
N GLU A 116 -0.73 -3.64 -5.99
CA GLU A 116 0.56 -3.06 -6.32
C GLU A 116 0.41 -1.71 -7.05
N GLY A 117 1.21 -0.72 -6.63
CA GLY A 117 1.18 0.65 -7.12
C GLY A 117 0.29 1.59 -6.29
N GLN A 118 -0.49 1.08 -5.34
CA GLN A 118 -1.36 1.90 -4.48
C GLN A 118 -0.67 2.47 -3.23
N MET A 119 0.47 1.91 -2.84
CA MET A 119 1.24 2.30 -1.66
C MET A 119 2.59 2.89 -2.06
N GLU A 120 3.25 3.56 -1.12
CA GLU A 120 4.64 4.00 -1.31
C GLU A 120 5.52 2.78 -1.66
N LYS A 121 6.42 2.97 -2.62
CA LYS A 121 7.16 1.88 -3.26
C LYS A 121 8.03 1.11 -2.28
N SER A 122 8.75 1.80 -1.40
CA SER A 122 9.60 1.17 -0.38
C SER A 122 8.77 0.34 0.61
N PHE A 123 7.59 0.83 0.98
CA PHE A 123 6.63 0.08 1.80
C PHE A 123 6.17 -1.21 1.13
N GLN A 124 5.71 -1.09 -0.11
CA GLN A 124 5.23 -2.22 -0.89
C GLN A 124 6.32 -3.26 -1.15
N ASP A 125 7.50 -2.80 -1.59
CA ASP A 125 8.61 -3.69 -1.92
C ASP A 125 9.04 -4.52 -0.71
N GLU A 126 8.98 -3.94 0.50
CA GLU A 126 9.26 -4.68 1.71
C GLU A 126 8.17 -5.74 1.97
N ILE A 127 6.90 -5.38 1.87
CA ILE A 127 5.77 -6.31 2.06
C ILE A 127 5.82 -7.52 1.13
N LEU A 128 6.33 -7.35 -0.10
CA LEU A 128 6.46 -8.43 -1.09
C LEU A 128 7.57 -9.44 -0.77
N LYS A 129 8.52 -9.10 0.10
CA LYS A 129 9.59 -10.01 0.55
C LYS A 129 9.13 -10.97 1.65
N HIS A 130 8.02 -10.65 2.31
CA HIS A 130 7.55 -11.37 3.49
C HIS A 130 6.34 -12.25 3.19
N LYS A 131 6.30 -13.40 3.86
CA LYS A 131 5.19 -14.36 3.78
C LYS A 131 4.12 -14.05 4.83
N LYS A 132 2.92 -14.57 4.61
CA LYS A 132 1.85 -14.53 5.61
C LYS A 132 2.33 -15.01 6.98
N GLY A 133 1.96 -14.28 8.02
CA GLY A 133 2.33 -14.52 9.41
C GLY A 133 3.61 -13.82 9.85
N SER A 134 4.44 -13.33 8.92
CA SER A 134 5.66 -12.60 9.26
C SER A 134 5.37 -11.23 9.87
N ILE A 135 6.09 -10.90 10.94
CA ILE A 135 6.19 -9.55 11.50
C ILE A 135 7.57 -8.97 11.17
N PHE A 136 7.61 -7.75 10.67
CA PHE A 136 8.83 -7.08 10.21
C PHE A 136 8.71 -5.56 10.34
N THR A 137 9.81 -4.85 10.13
CA THR A 137 9.87 -3.39 10.19
C THR A 137 10.07 -2.81 8.79
N VAL A 138 9.54 -1.61 8.56
CA VAL A 138 9.72 -0.89 7.30
C VAL A 138 10.14 0.54 7.60
N ASP A 139 11.18 1.01 6.90
CA ASP A 139 11.74 2.34 7.07
C ASP A 139 11.56 3.15 5.79
N ILE A 140 11.04 4.37 5.92
CA ILE A 140 10.99 5.36 4.84
C ILE A 140 11.55 6.67 5.41
N PRO A 141 12.88 6.76 5.59
CA PRO A 141 13.52 7.88 6.29
C PRO A 141 13.26 9.23 5.62
N ALA A 142 13.14 9.25 4.28
CA ALA A 142 12.85 10.46 3.51
C ALA A 142 11.56 11.16 3.98
N ASN A 143 10.61 10.40 4.55
CA ASN A 143 9.33 10.91 5.03
C ASN A 143 9.22 10.90 6.56
N ASN A 144 10.27 10.45 7.27
CA ASN A 144 10.24 10.14 8.70
C ASN A 144 9.17 9.09 9.07
N TRP A 145 8.92 8.12 8.18
CA TRP A 145 7.92 7.09 8.44
C TRP A 145 8.56 5.77 8.81
N PHE A 146 8.11 5.21 9.92
CA PHE A 146 8.65 3.99 10.49
C PHE A 146 7.50 3.07 10.87
N TYR A 147 7.53 1.83 10.41
CA TYR A 147 6.44 0.88 10.63
C TYR A 147 6.91 -0.38 11.34
N VAL A 148 6.00 -1.00 12.08
CA VAL A 148 5.96 -2.44 12.33
C VAL A 148 4.79 -2.99 11.51
N VAL A 149 5.02 -4.04 10.74
CA VAL A 149 4.04 -4.60 9.80
C VAL A 149 3.86 -6.10 10.07
N LEU A 150 2.62 -6.55 10.06
CA LEU A 150 2.23 -7.96 10.08
C LEU A 150 1.60 -8.32 8.73
N LYS A 151 2.19 -9.30 8.02
CA LYS A 151 1.59 -9.85 6.80
C LYS A 151 0.42 -10.75 7.17
N THR A 152 -0.82 -10.28 6.98
CA THR A 152 -2.01 -10.98 7.47
C THR A 152 -2.56 -12.01 6.48
N PHE A 153 -2.34 -11.81 5.18
CA PHE A 153 -2.81 -12.70 4.11
C PHE A 153 -1.70 -13.04 3.12
N ASP A 154 -1.89 -14.14 2.40
CA ASP A 154 -1.10 -14.46 1.21
C ASP A 154 -1.44 -13.48 0.08
N ASP A 155 -0.46 -13.22 -0.79
CA ASP A 155 -0.68 -12.37 -1.96
C ASP A 155 -1.70 -12.99 -2.90
N ILE A 156 -2.58 -12.15 -3.45
CA ILE A 156 -3.51 -12.55 -4.51
C ILE A 156 -2.94 -12.09 -5.84
N GLU A 157 -2.61 -13.03 -6.71
CA GLU A 157 -2.22 -12.73 -8.10
C GLU A 157 -3.39 -12.11 -8.87
N LYS A 158 -3.15 -10.95 -9.47
CA LYS A 158 -4.09 -10.19 -10.30
C LYS A 158 -3.46 -9.82 -11.63
N THR A 159 -4.27 -9.30 -12.54
CA THR A 159 -3.83 -8.74 -13.80
C THR A 159 -4.19 -7.27 -13.84
N LYS A 160 -3.18 -6.44 -14.09
CA LYS A 160 -3.32 -5.03 -14.42
C LYS A 160 -3.48 -4.91 -15.94
N ILE A 161 -4.58 -4.31 -16.34
CA ILE A 161 -4.91 -3.96 -17.73
C ILE A 161 -4.70 -2.47 -17.87
N THR A 162 -3.79 -2.06 -18.74
CA THR A 162 -3.58 -0.66 -19.11
C THR A 162 -4.10 -0.45 -20.52
N TYR A 163 -4.90 0.59 -20.75
CA TYR A 163 -5.48 0.85 -22.06
C TYR A 163 -5.51 2.34 -22.40
N ILE A 164 -5.46 2.64 -23.69
CA ILE A 164 -5.57 3.98 -24.25
C ILE A 164 -6.88 4.05 -25.02
N LEU A 165 -7.68 5.09 -24.81
CA LEU A 165 -8.93 5.29 -25.55
C LEU A 165 -8.67 5.69 -27.00
N ASN A 166 -9.62 5.38 -27.88
CA ASN A 166 -9.63 5.95 -29.23
C ASN A 166 -9.75 7.48 -29.14
N GLU A 167 -9.04 8.18 -30.02
CA GLU A 167 -9.26 9.60 -30.26
C GLU A 167 -10.60 9.73 -31.00
N ASN A 168 -11.52 10.57 -30.49
CA ASN A 168 -12.80 10.85 -31.13
C ASN A 168 -12.62 11.75 -32.36
#